data_AF-A0A8C7GUJ1-F1
#
_entry.id   AF-A0A8C7GUJ1-F1
#
_cell.length_a   1.000
_cell.length_b   1.000
_cell.length_c   1.000
_cell.angle_alpha   90.00
_cell.angle_beta   90.00
_cell.angle_gamma   90.00
#
_symmetry.space_group_name_H-M   'P 1'
#
loop_
_entity.id
_entity.type
_entity.pdbx_description
1 polymer ?
#
loop_
_entity_poly.entity_id
_entity_poly.type
_entity_poly.pdbx_seq_one_letter_code
_entity_poly.pdbx_strand_id
1 'polypeptide(L)'
;MASSFAPPKLANFILTERLGSGTYATVYKAYRKGDNREVVAVKVVGKKTLNKVSMENLLTEIEILKTVRHPHIVQLKDFQWDSENIYLILEWCSGGDLSRFIHSRRLLPERVARLFLQQIDFGFASYMSPWDEQSALRGSPLYMAPEMVCRRQYDSRVDLWSVGVILYETLFGRAPFASRSYAELEEKIRSDKPIELPAGARVSRNCRDLLLRLLDRDPDTRLTFTQFFSHPWVDLEHMPNAESLGKAKDLVLKAVQKDQEGDRSAALSLYCSSLEHFVPAIHYETDRLRKDALRQKVSQYVSRAEELKALVSADNSLCFEQFKSTRDILREMSRDQPRVLAALELASTAIAMEENGIEDHDTLALYQQSLGELLLVLAECLAAGELVPSSGRLIEERLLQFQGFPLSLSGLSQPNWLAEAQGRRRELLHGEIKSLMTRAEYLKEQMKMLETQKDVSMDREPLSESVRSSCCVQ
;
A
#
# COMPACT_ATOMS: atom_id res chain seq x y z
N MET A 1 19.98 -48.81 27.78
CA MET A 1 21.40 -48.44 27.55
C MET A 1 21.42 -47.28 26.58
N ALA A 2 21.72 -46.06 27.04
CA ALA A 2 21.92 -44.93 26.14
C ALA A 2 23.27 -45.15 25.45
N SER A 3 23.29 -45.37 24.13
CA SER A 3 24.56 -45.42 23.40
C SER A 3 25.22 -44.05 23.53
N SER A 4 26.43 -44.02 24.10
CA SER A 4 27.25 -42.83 24.19
C SER A 4 27.74 -42.49 22.77
N PHE A 5 26.91 -41.81 21.99
CA PHE A 5 27.29 -41.30 20.69
C PHE A 5 28.29 -40.17 20.91
N ALA A 6 29.58 -40.44 20.74
CA ALA A 6 30.59 -39.40 20.76
C ALA A 6 30.40 -38.51 19.51
N PRO A 7 30.36 -37.17 19.66
CA PRO A 7 30.21 -36.29 18.51
C PRO A 7 31.42 -36.44 17.57
N PRO A 8 31.24 -36.21 16.25
CA PRO A 8 32.32 -36.26 15.28
C PRO A 8 33.45 -35.29 15.66
N LYS A 9 34.71 -35.71 15.41
CA LYS A 9 35.86 -34.84 15.64
C LYS A 9 36.00 -33.86 14.49
N LEU A 10 35.95 -32.56 14.79
CA LEU A 10 36.23 -31.51 13.82
C LEU A 10 37.58 -30.86 14.17
N ALA A 11 38.39 -30.56 13.14
CA ALA A 11 39.78 -30.14 13.32
C ALA A 11 39.89 -28.87 14.17
N ASN A 12 39.06 -27.86 13.91
CA ASN A 12 39.13 -26.54 14.53
C ASN A 12 38.04 -26.29 15.58
N PHE A 13 37.17 -27.25 15.86
CA PHE A 13 36.02 -27.06 16.75
C PHE A 13 35.85 -28.21 17.74
N ILE A 14 35.33 -27.89 18.92
CA ILE A 14 34.95 -28.84 19.96
C ILE A 14 33.43 -28.89 20.00
N LEU A 15 32.85 -29.98 19.49
CA LEU A 15 31.41 -30.25 19.54
C LEU A 15 31.02 -30.66 20.95
N THR A 16 29.94 -30.09 21.47
CA THR A 16 29.51 -30.24 22.86
C THR A 16 28.11 -30.83 22.95
N GLU A 17 27.08 -29.99 22.90
CA GLU A 17 25.68 -30.37 23.05
C GLU A 17 25.04 -30.66 21.69
N ARG A 18 24.21 -31.72 21.60
CA ARG A 18 23.35 -31.95 20.43
C ARG A 18 22.09 -31.08 20.56
N LEU A 19 21.92 -30.17 19.60
CA LEU A 19 20.83 -29.19 19.58
C LEU A 19 19.57 -29.75 18.91
N GLY A 20 19.76 -30.61 17.89
CA GLY A 20 18.67 -31.17 17.12
C GLY A 20 19.12 -32.30 16.20
N SER A 21 18.14 -33.08 15.73
CA SER A 21 18.34 -34.14 14.74
C SER A 21 17.22 -34.12 13.74
N GLY A 22 17.58 -34.12 12.47
CA GLY A 22 16.67 -34.39 11.35
C GLY A 22 16.97 -35.72 10.68
N THR A 23 16.27 -35.99 9.59
CA THR A 23 16.40 -37.21 8.78
C THR A 23 17.82 -37.41 8.21
N TYR A 24 18.49 -36.33 7.84
CA TYR A 24 19.78 -36.37 7.14
C TYR A 24 20.92 -35.67 7.88
N ALA A 25 20.60 -34.96 8.96
CA ALA A 25 21.56 -34.09 9.62
C ALA A 25 21.37 -34.06 11.13
N THR A 26 22.48 -33.88 11.85
CA THR A 26 22.47 -33.62 13.29
C THR A 26 23.19 -32.31 13.57
N VAL A 27 22.61 -31.46 14.42
CA VAL A 27 23.17 -30.14 14.74
C VAL A 27 23.76 -30.15 16.14
N TYR A 28 24.98 -29.66 16.29
CA TYR A 28 25.69 -29.57 17.56
C TYR A 28 26.08 -28.14 17.88
N LYS A 29 26.10 -27.78 19.16
CA LYS A 29 26.79 -26.58 19.65
C LYS A 29 28.29 -26.87 19.66
N ALA A 30 29.10 -25.94 19.16
CA ALA A 30 30.55 -26.09 19.19
C ALA A 30 31.27 -24.79 19.56
N TYR A 31 32.51 -24.94 20.02
CA TYR A 31 33.43 -23.86 20.33
C TYR A 31 34.67 -23.98 19.45
N ARG A 32 35.21 -22.85 18.96
CA ARG A 32 36.48 -22.86 18.23
C ARG A 32 37.63 -23.23 19.16
N LYS A 33 38.51 -24.14 18.72
CA LYS A 33 39.73 -24.50 19.48
C LYS A 33 40.66 -23.30 19.55
N GLY A 34 41.13 -22.99 20.76
CA GLY A 34 42.01 -21.84 21.00
C GLY A 34 41.28 -20.52 21.24
N ASP A 35 39.99 -20.43 20.90
CA ASP A 35 39.12 -19.29 21.24
C ASP A 35 37.74 -19.80 21.71
N ASN A 36 37.62 -20.03 23.01
CA ASN A 36 36.38 -20.49 23.62
C ASN A 36 35.26 -19.42 23.62
N ARG A 37 35.52 -18.18 23.19
CA ARG A 37 34.47 -17.15 23.06
C ARG A 37 33.69 -17.30 21.77
N GLU A 38 34.27 -17.90 20.74
CA GLU A 38 33.55 -18.11 19.49
C GLU A 38 32.68 -19.38 19.56
N VAL A 39 31.38 -19.15 19.78
CA VAL A 39 30.34 -20.19 19.77
C VAL A 39 29.70 -20.28 18.39
N VAL A 40 29.49 -21.51 17.91
CA VAL A 40 28.89 -21.81 16.60
C VAL A 40 27.89 -22.97 16.70
N ALA A 41 27.00 -23.08 15.71
CA ALA A 41 26.20 -24.28 15.48
C ALA A 41 26.81 -25.07 14.30
N VAL A 42 27.07 -26.36 14.48
CA VAL A 42 27.64 -27.23 13.45
C VAL A 42 26.58 -28.22 13.00
N LYS A 43 26.08 -28.05 11.77
CA LYS A 43 25.17 -29.00 11.11
C LYS A 43 26.02 -30.06 10.40
N VAL A 44 25.94 -31.29 10.90
CA VAL A 44 26.67 -32.46 10.39
C VAL A 44 25.75 -33.26 9.48
N VAL A 45 26.16 -33.48 8.24
CA VAL A 45 25.43 -34.26 7.23
C VAL A 45 26.26 -35.46 6.82
N GLY A 46 25.72 -36.67 6.95
CA GLY A 46 26.42 -37.90 6.59
C GLY A 46 26.45 -38.11 5.07
N LYS A 47 27.62 -38.27 4.47
CA LYS A 47 27.75 -38.48 3.01
C LYS A 47 27.01 -39.75 2.54
N LYS A 48 26.99 -40.78 3.37
CA LYS A 48 26.29 -42.05 3.09
C LYS A 48 24.75 -41.89 3.03
N THR A 49 24.21 -40.83 3.64
CA THR A 49 22.75 -40.56 3.63
C THR A 49 22.30 -39.73 2.42
N LEU A 50 23.23 -39.25 1.59
CA LEU A 50 22.94 -38.40 0.45
C LEU A 50 22.96 -39.22 -0.84
N ASN A 51 21.89 -39.10 -1.63
CA ASN A 51 21.92 -39.50 -3.03
C ASN A 51 22.50 -38.37 -3.90
N LYS A 52 22.73 -38.63 -5.20
CA LYS A 52 23.32 -37.65 -6.13
C LYS A 52 22.56 -36.32 -6.15
N VAL A 53 21.22 -36.37 -6.20
CA VAL A 53 20.35 -35.20 -6.24
C VAL A 53 20.41 -34.41 -4.93
N SER A 54 20.38 -35.08 -3.77
CA SER A 54 20.51 -34.44 -2.46
C SER A 54 21.90 -33.82 -2.26
N MET A 55 22.95 -34.40 -2.84
CA MET A 55 24.29 -33.84 -2.81
C MET A 55 24.38 -32.56 -3.65
N GLU A 56 23.84 -32.57 -4.88
CA GLU A 56 23.75 -31.38 -5.74
C GLU A 56 22.96 -30.26 -5.05
N ASN A 57 21.81 -30.58 -4.47
CA ASN A 57 21.01 -29.64 -3.69
C ASN A 57 21.78 -29.03 -2.51
N LEU A 58 22.56 -29.83 -1.78
CA LEU A 58 23.37 -29.36 -0.67
C LEU A 58 24.47 -28.41 -1.14
N LEU A 59 25.11 -28.69 -2.28
CA LEU A 59 26.12 -27.80 -2.86
C LEU A 59 25.52 -26.46 -3.28
N THR A 60 24.33 -26.48 -3.88
CA THR A 60 23.58 -25.25 -4.19
C THR A 60 23.21 -24.47 -2.92
N GLU A 61 22.72 -25.15 -1.86
CA GLU A 61 22.45 -24.53 -0.56
C GLU A 61 23.68 -23.84 0.01
N ILE A 62 24.85 -24.50 -0.04
CA ILE A 62 26.13 -23.93 0.42
C ILE A 62 26.51 -22.70 -0.38
N GLU A 63 26.37 -22.74 -1.71
CA GLU A 63 26.78 -21.63 -2.56
C GLU A 63 25.91 -20.40 -2.33
N ILE A 64 24.59 -20.58 -2.15
CA ILE A 64 23.67 -19.51 -1.74
C ILE A 64 24.08 -18.98 -0.36
N LEU A 65 24.31 -19.85 0.62
CA LEU A 65 24.64 -19.42 1.99
C LEU A 65 25.99 -18.68 2.09
N LYS A 66 26.92 -18.88 1.15
CA LYS A 66 28.17 -18.10 1.10
C LYS A 66 27.97 -16.67 0.64
N THR A 67 27.00 -16.42 -0.25
CA THR A 67 26.75 -15.08 -0.81
C THR A 67 25.88 -14.23 0.11
N VAL A 68 25.09 -14.87 0.98
CA VAL A 68 24.14 -14.20 1.86
C VAL A 68 24.80 -13.71 3.14
N ARG A 69 24.73 -12.39 3.38
CA ARG A 69 25.10 -11.74 4.64
C ARG A 69 24.03 -10.74 5.03
N HIS A 70 23.27 -11.05 6.07
CA HIS A 70 22.14 -10.23 6.48
C HIS A 70 21.87 -10.42 7.99
N PRO A 71 21.59 -9.36 8.78
CA PRO A 71 21.36 -9.46 10.23
C PRO A 71 20.20 -10.37 10.67
N HIS A 72 19.31 -10.72 9.76
CA HIS A 72 18.15 -11.60 9.99
C HIS A 72 18.24 -12.95 9.26
N ILE A 73 19.40 -13.28 8.67
CA ILE A 73 19.68 -14.60 8.10
C ILE A 73 20.90 -15.19 8.82
N VAL A 74 20.77 -16.43 9.29
CA VAL A 74 21.87 -17.15 9.95
C VAL A 74 23.05 -17.28 9.01
N GLN A 75 24.19 -16.70 9.39
CA GLN A 75 25.38 -16.70 8.54
C GLN A 75 26.05 -18.08 8.48
N LEU A 76 26.43 -18.52 7.28
CA LEU A 76 27.43 -19.58 7.10
C LEU A 76 28.82 -19.00 7.32
N LYS A 77 29.45 -19.37 8.44
CA LYS A 77 30.79 -18.90 8.82
C LYS A 77 31.89 -19.68 8.11
N ASP A 78 31.71 -21.00 7.99
CA ASP A 78 32.69 -21.89 7.40
C ASP A 78 32.02 -23.19 6.90
N PHE A 79 32.69 -23.90 6.00
CA PHE A 79 32.26 -25.17 5.44
C PHE A 79 33.44 -26.14 5.37
N GLN A 80 33.26 -27.32 5.96
CA GLN A 80 34.30 -28.35 6.01
C GLN A 80 33.74 -29.73 5.65
N TRP A 81 34.60 -30.67 5.30
CA TRP A 81 34.23 -32.06 5.07
C TRP A 81 35.37 -33.01 5.42
N ASP A 82 35.02 -34.26 5.70
CA ASP A 82 35.99 -35.35 5.85
C ASP A 82 35.58 -36.55 4.97
N SER A 83 36.08 -37.75 5.23
CA SER A 83 35.73 -38.96 4.47
C SER A 83 34.27 -39.37 4.63
N GLU A 84 33.62 -39.04 5.76
CA GLU A 84 32.30 -39.57 6.13
C GLU A 84 31.21 -38.49 6.14
N ASN A 85 31.55 -37.24 6.44
CA ASN A 85 30.63 -36.19 6.80
C ASN A 85 30.94 -34.87 6.10
N ILE A 86 29.92 -34.04 6.03
CA ILE A 86 29.94 -32.65 5.62
C ILE A 86 29.52 -31.80 6.83
N TYR A 87 30.21 -30.68 7.04
CA TYR A 87 30.04 -29.80 8.18
C TYR A 87 29.72 -28.38 7.71
N LEU A 88 28.55 -27.88 8.09
CA LEU A 88 28.17 -26.48 7.94
C LEU A 88 28.35 -25.78 9.28
N ILE A 89 29.27 -24.82 9.35
CA ILE A 89 29.57 -24.05 10.55
C ILE A 89 28.76 -22.76 10.45
N LEU A 90 27.71 -22.68 11.26
CA LEU A 90 26.71 -21.63 11.26
C LEU A 90 26.88 -20.72 12.47
N GLU A 91 26.41 -19.48 12.34
CA GLU A 91 26.23 -18.57 13.46
C GLU A 91 25.37 -19.20 14.57
N TRP A 92 25.75 -18.92 15.82
CA TRP A 92 25.04 -19.44 16.99
C TRP A 92 23.88 -18.52 17.39
N CYS A 93 22.65 -19.03 17.33
CA CYS A 93 21.46 -18.34 17.80
C CYS A 93 21.05 -18.86 19.19
N SER A 94 21.42 -18.15 20.26
CA SER A 94 21.14 -18.57 21.65
C SER A 94 19.65 -18.52 22.04
N GLY A 95 18.81 -17.87 21.24
CA GLY A 95 17.38 -17.68 21.52
C GLY A 95 16.49 -18.91 21.27
N GLY A 96 17.04 -19.98 20.69
CA GLY A 96 16.26 -21.14 20.23
C GLY A 96 15.47 -20.83 18.96
N ASP A 97 14.45 -21.66 18.69
CA ASP A 97 13.58 -21.52 17.51
C ASP A 97 12.24 -20.84 17.82
N LEU A 98 11.66 -20.20 16.80
CA LEU A 98 10.40 -19.47 16.90
C LEU A 98 9.23 -20.39 17.32
N SER A 99 9.22 -21.65 16.90
CA SER A 99 8.16 -22.58 17.26
C SER A 99 8.13 -22.81 18.78
N ARG A 100 9.27 -23.12 19.40
CA ARG A 100 9.38 -23.22 20.87
C ARG A 100 8.98 -21.93 21.56
N PHE A 101 9.36 -20.78 21.00
CA PHE A 101 8.99 -19.49 21.56
C PHE A 101 7.46 -19.27 21.57
N ILE A 102 6.76 -19.53 20.46
CA ILE A 102 5.30 -19.44 20.37
C ILE A 102 4.63 -20.40 21.36
N HIS A 103 5.03 -21.68 21.35
CA HIS A 103 4.44 -22.69 22.22
C HIS A 103 4.63 -22.39 23.71
N SER A 104 5.76 -21.79 24.10
CA SER A 104 6.02 -21.40 25.49
C SER A 104 5.12 -20.26 25.99
N ARG A 105 4.66 -19.38 25.09
CA ARG A 105 3.84 -18.19 25.41
C ARG A 105 2.36 -18.34 25.05
N ARG A 106 1.98 -19.44 24.39
CA ARG A 106 0.65 -19.77 23.83
C ARG A 106 0.20 -18.84 22.71
N LEU A 107 0.26 -17.52 22.88
CA LEU A 107 -0.15 -16.51 21.90
C LEU A 107 0.79 -15.31 21.98
N LEU A 108 1.16 -14.74 20.85
CA LEU A 108 1.91 -13.48 20.81
C LEU A 108 0.96 -12.31 20.54
N PRO A 109 1.11 -11.19 21.27
CA PRO A 109 0.40 -9.96 20.92
C PRO A 109 0.71 -9.56 19.47
N GLU A 110 -0.28 -9.04 18.77
CA GLU A 110 -0.15 -8.62 17.36
C GLU A 110 1.10 -7.75 17.11
N ARG A 111 1.39 -6.84 18.04
CA ARG A 111 2.61 -6.01 18.01
C ARG A 111 3.89 -6.84 17.93
N VAL A 112 3.99 -7.92 18.72
CA VAL A 112 5.17 -8.79 18.75
C VAL A 112 5.22 -9.65 17.49
N ALA A 113 4.08 -10.15 17.02
CA ALA A 113 3.99 -10.87 15.75
C ALA A 113 4.48 -10.01 14.57
N ARG A 114 4.13 -8.72 14.56
CA ARG A 114 4.63 -7.75 13.57
C ARG A 114 6.16 -7.65 13.58
N LEU A 115 6.78 -7.57 14.76
CA LEU A 115 8.25 -7.52 14.86
C LEU A 115 8.92 -8.76 14.27
N PHE A 116 8.36 -9.95 14.52
CA PHE A 116 8.89 -11.19 13.94
C PHE A 116 8.72 -11.22 12.42
N LEU A 117 7.55 -10.83 11.91
CA LEU A 117 7.29 -10.78 10.48
C LEU A 117 8.27 -9.85 9.75
N GLN A 118 8.52 -8.68 10.34
CA GLN A 118 9.47 -7.69 9.85
C GLN A 118 10.92 -8.17 9.87
N GLN A 119 11.31 -9.06 10.79
CA GLN A 119 12.65 -9.67 10.76
C GLN A 119 12.77 -10.71 9.65
N ILE A 120 11.72 -11.51 9.45
CA ILE A 120 11.64 -12.51 8.39
C ILE A 120 11.72 -11.83 7.01
N ASP A 121 11.06 -10.69 6.86
CA ASP A 121 11.03 -9.84 5.66
C ASP A 121 12.41 -9.50 5.11
N PHE A 122 13.28 -8.92 5.93
CA PHE A 122 14.61 -8.51 5.48
C PHE A 122 15.47 -9.69 4.98
N GLY A 123 15.14 -10.92 5.39
CA GLY A 123 15.77 -12.12 4.87
C GLY A 123 15.37 -12.45 3.43
N PHE A 124 14.15 -12.10 3.01
CA PHE A 124 13.61 -12.38 1.68
C PHE A 124 14.03 -11.34 0.64
N ALA A 125 14.08 -10.06 1.01
CA ALA A 125 14.36 -8.95 0.09
C ALA A 125 15.72 -9.04 -0.65
N SER A 126 16.64 -9.87 -0.16
CA SER A 126 18.01 -9.96 -0.68
C SER A 126 18.21 -10.94 -1.85
N TYR A 127 17.26 -11.82 -2.19
CA TYR A 127 17.60 -12.94 -3.10
C TYR A 127 16.47 -13.49 -3.99
N MET A 128 15.49 -12.67 -4.38
CA MET A 128 14.40 -13.18 -5.22
C MET A 128 14.63 -12.96 -6.71
N SER A 129 14.96 -14.03 -7.44
CA SER A 129 14.78 -14.09 -8.89
C SER A 129 13.37 -14.62 -9.22
N PRO A 130 12.57 -13.94 -10.06
CA PRO A 130 11.20 -14.36 -10.41
C PRO A 130 11.07 -15.68 -11.20
N TRP A 131 12.18 -16.34 -11.53
CA TRP A 131 12.25 -17.38 -12.56
C TRP A 131 12.81 -18.69 -12.01
N ASP A 132 12.15 -19.29 -11.03
CA ASP A 132 12.43 -20.66 -10.62
C ASP A 132 11.10 -21.43 -10.52
N GLU A 133 10.64 -21.98 -11.64
CA GLU A 133 9.62 -23.04 -11.60
C GLU A 133 10.23 -24.27 -10.95
N GLN A 134 9.76 -24.61 -9.75
CA GLN A 134 10.15 -25.85 -9.08
C GLN A 134 9.00 -26.85 -9.10
N SER A 135 9.36 -28.11 -9.37
CA SER A 135 8.41 -29.24 -9.42
C SER A 135 8.61 -30.24 -8.28
N ALA A 136 9.66 -30.07 -7.47
CA ALA A 136 9.94 -30.93 -6.33
C ALA A 136 9.18 -30.47 -5.07
N LEU A 137 8.51 -31.39 -4.38
CA LEU A 137 7.86 -31.10 -3.10
C LEU A 137 8.95 -30.91 -2.02
N ARG A 138 9.16 -29.67 -1.55
CA ARG A 138 10.13 -29.32 -0.51
C ARG A 138 9.45 -28.60 0.66
N GLY A 139 9.87 -28.90 1.89
CA GLY A 139 9.39 -28.22 3.10
C GLY A 139 8.62 -29.13 4.07
N SER A 140 8.03 -28.50 5.09
CA SER A 140 7.16 -29.18 6.06
C SER A 140 5.69 -29.03 5.64
N PRO A 141 4.91 -30.12 5.48
CA PRO A 141 3.53 -30.09 4.98
C PRO A 141 2.58 -29.12 5.69
N LEU A 142 2.86 -28.78 6.96
CA LEU A 142 2.06 -27.84 7.73
C LEU A 142 2.15 -26.38 7.24
N TYR A 143 3.26 -26.01 6.58
CA TYR A 143 3.54 -24.65 6.12
C TYR A 143 3.51 -24.52 4.59
N MET A 144 3.43 -25.64 3.87
CA MET A 144 3.38 -25.64 2.40
C MET A 144 2.11 -24.99 1.88
N ALA A 145 2.24 -24.25 0.78
CA ALA A 145 1.10 -23.71 0.05
C ALA A 145 0.29 -24.85 -0.62
N PRO A 146 -1.04 -24.71 -0.75
CA PRO A 146 -1.89 -25.77 -1.31
C PRO A 146 -1.48 -26.20 -2.72
N GLU A 147 -1.09 -25.26 -3.57
CA GLU A 147 -0.65 -25.52 -4.94
C GLU A 147 0.61 -26.37 -5.05
N MET A 148 1.50 -26.33 -4.04
CA MET A 148 2.68 -27.22 -3.99
C MET A 148 2.27 -28.69 -3.91
N VAL A 149 1.17 -28.97 -3.21
CA VAL A 149 0.64 -30.33 -3.01
C VAL A 149 -0.30 -30.72 -4.15
N CYS A 150 -1.17 -29.80 -4.59
CA CYS A 150 -2.24 -30.06 -5.54
C CYS A 150 -1.80 -29.96 -7.01
N ARG A 151 -1.01 -28.95 -7.37
CA ARG A 151 -0.68 -28.63 -8.77
C ARG A 151 0.74 -29.04 -9.16
N ARG A 152 1.67 -29.18 -8.19
CA ARG A 152 3.10 -29.50 -8.40
C ARG A 152 3.85 -28.54 -9.36
N GLN A 153 3.23 -27.42 -9.68
CA GLN A 153 3.81 -26.26 -10.36
C GLN A 153 3.48 -25.07 -9.47
N TYR A 154 4.52 -24.32 -9.09
CA TYR A 154 4.42 -23.20 -8.18
C TYR A 154 5.57 -22.23 -8.42
N ASP A 155 5.40 -20.99 -7.95
CA ASP A 155 6.42 -19.95 -7.98
C ASP A 155 6.74 -19.46 -6.56
N SER A 156 7.49 -18.37 -6.46
CA SER A 156 7.91 -17.79 -5.18
C SER A 156 6.76 -17.34 -4.26
N ARG A 157 5.51 -17.20 -4.73
CA ARG A 157 4.35 -16.82 -3.90
C ARG A 157 3.98 -17.89 -2.86
N VAL A 158 4.56 -19.08 -2.94
CA VAL A 158 4.44 -20.12 -1.90
C VAL A 158 5.11 -19.70 -0.57
N ASP A 159 6.11 -18.82 -0.64
CA ASP A 159 6.76 -18.29 0.56
C ASP A 159 5.83 -17.32 1.30
N LEU A 160 5.04 -16.52 0.58
CA LEU A 160 4.02 -15.64 1.17
C LEU A 160 2.93 -16.43 1.90
N TRP A 161 2.53 -17.58 1.36
CA TRP A 161 1.65 -18.50 2.09
C TRP A 161 2.29 -18.97 3.40
N SER A 162 3.55 -19.40 3.34
CA SER A 162 4.30 -19.86 4.51
C SER A 162 4.41 -18.77 5.58
N VAL A 163 4.66 -17.52 5.16
CA VAL A 163 4.65 -16.33 6.01
C VAL A 163 3.26 -16.12 6.65
N GLY A 164 2.18 -16.30 5.89
CA GLY A 164 0.81 -16.26 6.41
C GLY A 164 0.55 -17.34 7.47
N VAL A 165 1.05 -18.57 7.26
CA VAL A 165 0.94 -19.67 8.23
C VAL A 165 1.68 -19.34 9.53
N ILE A 166 2.91 -18.81 9.42
CA ILE A 166 3.70 -18.39 10.59
C ILE A 166 2.97 -17.26 11.34
N LEU A 167 2.44 -16.26 10.62
CA LEU A 167 1.66 -15.18 11.23
C LEU A 167 0.42 -15.72 11.94
N TYR A 168 -0.33 -16.64 11.31
CA TYR A 168 -1.48 -17.31 11.94
C TYR A 168 -1.05 -18.05 13.23
N GLU A 169 0.03 -18.82 13.17
CA GLU A 169 0.52 -19.59 14.32
C GLU A 169 0.98 -18.67 15.46
N THR A 170 1.65 -17.55 15.16
CA THR A 170 2.07 -16.59 16.19
C THR A 170 0.86 -15.94 16.88
N LEU A 171 -0.20 -15.62 16.13
CA LEU A 171 -1.39 -14.95 16.64
C LEU A 171 -2.36 -15.89 17.37
N PHE A 172 -2.44 -17.16 16.96
CA PHE A 172 -3.44 -18.11 17.43
C PHE A 172 -2.88 -19.37 18.10
N GLY A 173 -1.55 -19.49 18.17
CA GLY A 173 -0.84 -20.55 18.90
C GLY A 173 -0.81 -21.91 18.21
N ARG A 174 -1.44 -22.02 17.04
CA ARG A 174 -1.48 -23.23 16.21
C ARG A 174 -1.57 -22.84 14.74
N ALA A 175 -0.95 -23.63 13.87
CA ALA A 175 -1.10 -23.49 12.44
C ALA A 175 -2.56 -23.74 11.98
N PRO A 176 -3.02 -23.11 10.87
CA PRO A 176 -4.39 -23.21 10.39
C PRO A 176 -4.78 -24.65 10.01
N PHE A 177 -3.82 -25.43 9.50
CA PHE A 177 -4.02 -26.84 9.14
C PHE A 177 -3.48 -27.83 10.17
N ALA A 178 -3.29 -27.41 11.43
CA ALA A 178 -2.91 -28.35 12.48
C ALA A 178 -3.90 -29.53 12.54
N SER A 179 -3.35 -30.75 12.45
CA SER A 179 -4.10 -31.99 12.30
C SER A 179 -3.46 -33.11 13.12
N ARG A 180 -4.25 -34.11 13.51
CA ARG A 180 -3.78 -35.28 14.28
C ARG A 180 -3.23 -36.40 13.40
N SER A 181 -3.50 -36.35 12.10
CA SER A 181 -3.03 -37.33 11.12
C SER A 181 -2.64 -36.65 9.81
N TYR A 182 -1.80 -37.33 9.02
CA TYR A 182 -1.43 -36.87 7.68
C TYR A 182 -2.63 -36.84 6.74
N ALA A 183 -3.54 -37.82 6.83
CA ALA A 183 -4.76 -37.85 6.01
C ALA A 183 -5.65 -36.62 6.26
N GLU A 184 -5.85 -36.24 7.54
CA GLU A 184 -6.61 -35.03 7.90
C GLU A 184 -5.91 -33.75 7.43
N LEU A 185 -4.56 -33.71 7.49
CA LEU A 185 -3.79 -32.59 6.95
C LEU A 185 -3.97 -32.47 5.43
N GLU A 186 -3.84 -33.58 4.71
CA GLU A 186 -4.01 -33.62 3.25
C GLU A 186 -5.42 -33.21 2.83
N GLU A 187 -6.45 -33.66 3.56
CA GLU A 187 -7.84 -33.26 3.33
C GLU A 187 -8.02 -31.74 3.50
N LYS A 188 -7.47 -31.15 4.57
CA LYS A 188 -7.53 -29.69 4.79
C LYS A 188 -6.78 -28.91 3.71
N ILE A 189 -5.63 -29.40 3.27
CA ILE A 189 -4.84 -28.76 2.20
C ILE A 189 -5.63 -28.79 0.88
N ARG A 190 -6.28 -29.91 0.54
CA ARG A 190 -7.04 -30.08 -0.71
C ARG A 190 -8.43 -29.44 -0.70
N SER A 191 -8.93 -29.02 0.45
CA SER A 191 -10.22 -28.37 0.57
C SER A 191 -10.22 -26.99 -0.09
N ASP A 192 -11.33 -26.61 -0.74
CA ASP A 192 -11.53 -25.24 -1.28
C ASP A 192 -12.04 -24.25 -0.22
N LYS A 193 -12.24 -24.70 1.04
CA LYS A 193 -12.75 -23.84 2.09
C LYS A 193 -11.72 -22.74 2.42
N PRO A 194 -12.15 -21.46 2.50
CA PRO A 194 -11.27 -20.37 2.90
C PRO A 194 -10.81 -20.55 4.35
N ILE A 195 -9.67 -19.97 4.69
CA ILE A 195 -9.18 -19.98 6.07
C ILE A 195 -10.07 -19.07 6.93
N GLU A 196 -10.64 -19.65 7.98
CA GLU A 196 -11.41 -18.91 8.97
C GLU A 196 -10.54 -18.59 10.19
N LEU A 197 -10.67 -17.34 10.68
CA LEU A 197 -10.03 -16.94 11.93
C LEU A 197 -10.87 -17.42 13.11
N PRO A 198 -10.24 -17.78 14.26
CA PRO A 198 -10.98 -18.22 15.44
C PRO A 198 -12.04 -17.21 15.89
N ALA A 199 -13.20 -17.71 16.35
CA ALA A 199 -14.26 -16.88 16.89
C ALA A 199 -13.74 -16.03 18.07
N GLY A 200 -13.93 -14.70 18.00
CA GLY A 200 -13.42 -13.76 19.01
C GLY A 200 -11.96 -13.32 18.82
N ALA A 201 -11.33 -13.61 17.67
CA ALA A 201 -9.99 -13.12 17.35
C ALA A 201 -9.87 -11.59 17.50
N ARG A 202 -9.07 -11.15 18.47
CA ARG A 202 -8.76 -9.73 18.74
C ARG A 202 -7.53 -9.29 17.94
N VAL A 203 -7.71 -9.14 16.64
CA VAL A 203 -6.69 -8.58 15.73
C VAL A 203 -7.22 -7.32 15.05
N SER A 204 -6.33 -6.39 14.72
CA SER A 204 -6.67 -5.18 13.99
C SER A 204 -7.22 -5.49 12.59
N ARG A 205 -7.94 -4.53 12.00
CA ARG A 205 -8.47 -4.65 10.63
C ARG A 205 -7.35 -4.91 9.63
N ASN A 206 -6.25 -4.17 9.73
CA ASN A 206 -5.09 -4.32 8.85
C ASN A 206 -4.40 -5.69 9.05
N CYS A 207 -4.33 -6.20 10.29
CA CYS A 207 -3.77 -7.53 10.54
C CYS A 207 -4.60 -8.63 9.89
N ARG A 208 -5.93 -8.53 10.01
CA ARG A 208 -6.87 -9.46 9.42
C ARG A 208 -6.79 -9.43 7.89
N ASP A 209 -6.73 -8.24 7.30
CA ASP A 209 -6.59 -8.07 5.85
C ASP A 209 -5.33 -8.76 5.32
N LEU A 210 -4.16 -8.40 5.89
CA LEU A 210 -2.89 -9.02 5.52
C LEU A 210 -2.93 -10.54 5.62
N LEU A 211 -3.40 -11.05 6.76
CA LEU A 211 -3.40 -12.48 7.03
C LEU A 211 -4.27 -13.26 6.06
N LEU A 212 -5.46 -12.75 5.74
CA LEU A 212 -6.37 -13.42 4.79
C LEU A 212 -5.84 -13.36 3.36
N ARG A 213 -5.20 -12.25 2.95
CA ARG A 213 -4.59 -12.12 1.62
C ARG A 213 -3.32 -12.96 1.44
N LEU A 214 -2.57 -13.22 2.52
CA LEU A 214 -1.43 -14.16 2.52
C LEU A 214 -1.92 -15.61 2.45
N LEU A 215 -3.02 -15.93 3.13
CA LEU A 215 -3.63 -17.27 3.19
C LEU A 215 -4.71 -17.46 2.12
N ASP A 216 -4.63 -16.72 1.02
CA ASP A 216 -5.44 -16.99 -0.16
C ASP A 216 -4.91 -18.25 -0.86
N ARG A 217 -5.81 -19.20 -1.13
CA ARG A 217 -5.46 -20.48 -1.71
C ARG A 217 -5.11 -20.36 -3.18
N ASP A 218 -5.70 -19.40 -3.88
CA ASP A 218 -5.39 -19.17 -5.28
C ASP A 218 -4.13 -18.29 -5.38
N PRO A 219 -3.01 -18.81 -5.91
CA PRO A 219 -1.79 -18.02 -6.04
C PRO A 219 -1.99 -16.76 -6.89
N ASP A 220 -2.94 -16.76 -7.83
CA ASP A 220 -3.16 -15.64 -8.76
C ASP A 220 -3.90 -14.45 -8.13
N THR A 221 -4.69 -14.69 -7.09
CA THR A 221 -5.31 -13.63 -6.29
C THR A 221 -4.56 -13.37 -4.98
N ARG A 222 -3.66 -14.27 -4.58
CA ARG A 222 -2.80 -14.12 -3.41
C ARG A 222 -1.98 -12.84 -3.50
N LEU A 223 -1.79 -12.21 -2.34
CA LEU A 223 -0.94 -11.04 -2.17
C LEU A 223 0.41 -11.22 -2.87
N THR A 224 0.83 -10.22 -3.65
CA THR A 224 2.17 -10.21 -4.27
C THR A 224 3.21 -9.65 -3.31
N PHE A 225 4.50 -9.89 -3.56
CA PHE A 225 5.59 -9.33 -2.74
C PHE A 225 5.55 -7.80 -2.66
N THR A 226 5.34 -7.12 -3.79
CA THR A 226 5.20 -5.65 -3.82
C THR A 226 4.05 -5.17 -2.94
N GLN A 227 2.91 -5.85 -2.97
CA GLN A 227 1.75 -5.51 -2.14
C GLN A 227 1.96 -5.87 -0.67
N PHE A 228 2.69 -6.95 -0.39
CA PHE A 228 3.07 -7.36 0.96
C PHE A 228 3.95 -6.31 1.63
N PHE A 229 5.00 -5.87 0.95
CA PHE A 229 5.96 -4.90 1.48
C PHE A 229 5.35 -3.51 1.68
N SER A 230 4.36 -3.12 0.87
CA SER A 230 3.62 -1.86 1.00
C SER A 230 2.39 -1.96 1.90
N HIS A 231 2.11 -3.13 2.49
CA HIS A 231 0.90 -3.33 3.26
C HIS A 231 0.92 -2.49 4.57
N PRO A 232 -0.15 -1.74 4.92
CA PRO A 232 -0.19 -0.83 6.09
C PRO A 232 0.07 -1.50 7.44
N TRP A 233 -0.09 -2.83 7.53
CA TRP A 233 0.24 -3.59 8.74
C TRP A 233 1.73 -3.88 8.88
N VAL A 234 2.44 -4.04 7.75
CA VAL A 234 3.87 -4.33 7.70
C VAL A 234 4.66 -3.03 7.82
N ASP A 235 4.23 -2.00 7.10
CA ASP A 235 4.72 -0.61 7.17
C ASP A 235 6.26 -0.51 7.21
N LEU A 236 6.91 -0.97 6.14
CA LEU A 236 8.37 -0.92 6.00
C LEU A 236 8.90 0.49 5.75
N GLU A 237 8.13 1.36 5.08
CA GLU A 237 8.55 2.71 4.73
C GLU A 237 8.83 3.57 5.97
N HIS A 238 8.07 3.34 7.03
CA HIS A 238 8.25 4.03 8.31
C HIS A 238 9.00 3.19 9.34
N MET A 239 9.45 1.99 8.98
CA MET A 239 10.26 1.19 9.89
C MET A 239 11.58 1.93 10.17
N PRO A 240 11.97 2.08 11.45
CA PRO A 240 13.19 2.78 11.81
C PRO A 240 14.41 1.96 11.40
N ASN A 241 15.07 2.40 10.35
CA ASN A 241 16.40 1.99 9.94
C ASN A 241 17.27 3.26 9.85
N ALA A 242 18.59 3.09 9.68
CA ALA A 242 19.51 4.23 9.68
C ALA A 242 19.17 5.26 8.57
N GLU A 243 18.65 4.80 7.44
CA GLU A 243 18.26 5.64 6.31
C GLU A 243 16.94 6.38 6.56
N SER A 244 15.91 5.71 7.10
CA SER A 244 14.62 6.33 7.41
C SER A 244 14.72 7.36 8.54
N LEU A 245 15.57 7.11 9.54
CA LEU A 245 15.90 8.10 10.56
C LEU A 245 16.68 9.30 10.00
N GLY A 246 17.56 9.07 9.02
CA GLY A 246 18.21 10.13 8.26
C GLY A 246 17.20 11.00 7.52
N LYS A 247 16.29 10.38 6.77
CA LYS A 247 15.19 11.06 6.06
C LYS A 247 14.30 11.86 7.01
N ALA A 248 13.89 11.28 8.14
CA ALA A 248 13.08 11.94 9.15
C ALA A 248 13.76 13.21 9.69
N LYS A 249 15.07 13.12 9.96
CA LYS A 249 15.87 14.26 10.41
C LYS A 249 15.95 15.36 9.35
N ASP A 250 16.17 14.99 8.09
CA ASP A 250 16.25 15.96 6.99
C ASP A 250 14.90 16.66 6.75
N LEU A 251 13.79 15.93 6.88
CA LEU A 251 12.44 16.50 6.82
C LEU A 251 12.20 17.53 7.92
N VAL A 252 12.60 17.23 9.17
CA VAL A 252 12.50 18.21 10.27
C VAL A 252 13.35 19.44 10.02
N LEU A 253 14.58 19.28 9.52
CA LEU A 253 15.45 20.43 9.23
C LEU A 253 14.80 21.35 8.19
N LYS A 254 14.20 20.79 7.14
CA LYS A 254 13.43 21.54 6.15
C LYS A 254 12.17 22.16 6.74
N ALA A 255 11.46 21.45 7.62
CA ALA A 255 10.25 21.95 8.28
C ALA A 255 10.56 23.18 9.13
N VAL A 256 11.63 23.14 9.93
CA VAL A 256 12.10 24.27 10.76
C VAL A 256 12.49 25.46 9.88
N GLN A 257 13.19 25.21 8.77
CA GLN A 257 13.55 26.28 7.83
C GLN A 257 12.30 26.96 7.24
N LYS A 258 11.32 26.17 6.77
CA LYS A 258 10.08 26.71 6.20
C LYS A 258 9.23 27.46 7.23
N ASP A 259 9.22 26.99 8.47
CA ASP A 259 8.58 27.65 9.60
C ASP A 259 9.19 29.04 9.86
N GLN A 260 10.53 29.12 9.84
CA GLN A 260 11.27 30.39 9.99
C GLN A 260 11.07 31.35 8.81
N GLU A 261 10.94 30.81 7.58
CA GLU A 261 10.62 31.57 6.37
C GLU A 261 9.17 32.09 6.37
N GLY A 262 8.32 31.61 7.30
CA GLY A 262 6.90 31.98 7.39
C GLY A 262 5.98 31.17 6.47
N ASP A 263 6.50 30.17 5.76
CA ASP A 263 5.72 29.24 4.95
C ASP A 263 5.11 28.14 5.84
N ARG A 264 4.06 28.53 6.57
CA ARG A 264 3.41 27.71 7.60
C ARG A 264 2.79 26.44 7.05
N SER A 265 2.28 26.47 5.81
CA SER A 265 1.65 25.32 5.17
C SER A 265 2.68 24.26 4.78
N ALA A 266 3.77 24.66 4.12
CA ALA A 266 4.85 23.74 3.79
C ALA A 266 5.53 23.20 5.05
N ALA A 267 5.75 24.05 6.06
CA ALA A 267 6.29 23.64 7.35
C ALA A 267 5.42 22.56 8.02
N LEU A 268 4.10 22.77 8.07
CA LEU A 268 3.15 21.81 8.64
C LEU A 268 3.22 20.46 7.93
N SER A 269 3.21 20.46 6.60
CA SER A 269 3.30 19.23 5.80
C SER A 269 4.61 18.47 6.11
N LEU A 270 5.75 19.16 6.12
CA LEU A 270 7.05 18.56 6.40
C LEU A 270 7.16 18.02 7.83
N TYR A 271 6.60 18.72 8.83
CA TYR A 271 6.52 18.20 10.19
C TYR A 271 5.69 16.91 10.25
N CYS A 272 4.51 16.88 9.62
CA CYS A 272 3.67 15.67 9.56
C CYS A 272 4.42 14.50 8.92
N SER A 273 5.02 14.69 7.74
CA SER A 273 5.79 13.63 7.07
C SER A 273 6.98 13.15 7.88
N SER A 274 7.66 14.05 8.62
CA SER A 274 8.75 13.63 9.50
C SER A 274 8.26 12.76 10.68
N LEU A 275 7.07 13.05 11.21
CA LEU A 275 6.48 12.35 12.34
C LEU A 275 6.07 10.93 11.97
N GLU A 276 5.67 10.69 10.71
CA GLU A 276 5.38 9.36 10.19
C GLU A 276 6.57 8.40 10.37
N HIS A 277 7.81 8.88 10.27
CA HIS A 277 9.01 8.07 10.51
C HIS A 277 9.45 8.04 11.99
N PHE A 278 9.30 9.14 12.73
CA PHE A 278 9.75 9.20 14.12
C PHE A 278 8.85 8.45 15.12
N VAL A 279 7.54 8.40 14.89
CA VAL A 279 6.60 7.71 15.78
C VAL A 279 6.88 6.21 15.83
N PRO A 280 7.10 5.51 14.70
CA PRO A 280 7.62 4.15 14.71
C PRO A 280 8.99 4.07 15.39
N ALA A 281 9.94 4.97 15.11
CA ALA A 281 11.25 4.95 15.76
C ALA A 281 11.21 4.86 17.30
N ILE A 282 10.29 5.59 17.96
CA ILE A 282 10.04 5.47 19.41
C ILE A 282 9.61 4.05 19.79
N HIS A 283 8.77 3.44 18.98
CA HIS A 283 8.18 2.14 19.25
C HIS A 283 9.23 1.02 19.25
N TYR A 284 10.21 1.09 18.34
CA TYR A 284 11.27 0.10 18.15
C TYR A 284 12.54 0.37 18.96
N GLU A 285 12.77 1.60 19.43
CA GLU A 285 13.91 1.89 20.30
C GLU A 285 13.83 1.06 21.59
N THR A 286 14.90 0.28 21.82
CA THR A 286 15.02 -0.67 22.92
C THR A 286 15.72 -0.05 24.12
N ASP A 287 16.63 0.90 23.88
CA ASP A 287 17.30 1.66 24.93
C ASP A 287 16.31 2.65 25.57
N ARG A 288 16.09 2.53 26.89
CA ARG A 288 15.12 3.37 27.60
C ARG A 288 15.46 4.87 27.53
N LEU A 289 16.73 5.24 27.65
CA LEU A 289 17.15 6.64 27.68
C LEU A 289 16.98 7.27 26.30
N ARG A 290 17.39 6.57 25.23
CA ARG A 290 17.17 7.03 23.86
C ARG A 290 15.70 7.11 23.52
N LYS A 291 14.90 6.14 23.96
CA LYS A 291 13.45 6.13 23.75
C LYS A 291 12.78 7.36 24.36
N ASP A 292 13.16 7.71 25.60
CA ASP A 292 12.58 8.85 26.30
C ASP A 292 13.05 10.18 25.70
N ALA A 293 14.33 10.28 25.29
CA ALA A 293 14.82 11.45 24.56
C ALA A 293 14.12 11.62 23.21
N LEU A 294 13.90 10.53 22.48
CA LEU A 294 13.20 10.53 21.19
C LEU A 294 11.73 10.93 21.36
N ARG A 295 11.03 10.40 22.38
CA ARG A 295 9.66 10.82 22.74
C ARG A 295 9.56 12.30 23.02
N GLN A 296 10.50 12.84 23.79
CA GLN A 296 10.51 14.26 24.13
C GLN A 296 10.66 15.12 22.86
N LYS A 297 11.53 14.71 21.94
CA LYS A 297 11.72 15.39 20.66
C LYS A 297 10.48 15.32 19.75
N VAL A 298 9.89 14.13 19.62
CA VAL A 298 8.66 13.95 18.84
C VAL A 298 7.51 14.76 19.42
N SER A 299 7.38 14.83 20.75
CA SER A 299 6.37 15.66 21.41
C SER A 299 6.53 17.15 21.07
N GLN A 300 7.77 17.63 20.92
CA GLN A 300 8.02 19.02 20.49
C GLN A 300 7.55 19.25 19.05
N TYR A 301 7.86 18.32 18.14
CA TYR A 301 7.44 18.41 16.74
C TYR A 301 5.92 18.32 16.58
N VAL A 302 5.26 17.44 17.33
CA VAL A 302 3.78 17.35 17.36
C VAL A 302 3.16 18.66 17.84
N SER A 303 3.62 19.19 18.98
CA SER A 303 3.11 20.46 19.51
C SER A 303 3.26 21.59 18.49
N ARG A 304 4.41 21.68 17.81
CA ARG A 304 4.62 22.70 16.79
C ARG A 304 3.75 22.51 15.56
N ALA A 305 3.54 21.28 15.11
CA ALA A 305 2.62 20.97 14.02
C ALA A 305 1.16 21.34 14.37
N GLU A 306 0.72 21.11 15.60
CA GLU A 306 -0.61 21.52 16.07
C GLU A 306 -0.77 23.05 16.10
N GLU A 307 0.24 23.77 16.57
CA GLU A 307 0.28 25.24 16.51
C GLU A 307 0.21 25.75 15.06
N LEU A 308 1.04 25.21 14.16
CA LEU A 308 1.04 25.57 12.75
C LEU A 308 -0.31 25.28 12.09
N LYS A 309 -0.93 24.15 12.43
CA LYS A 309 -2.28 23.79 11.94
C LYS A 309 -3.32 24.81 12.40
N ALA A 310 -3.28 25.25 13.65
CA ALA A 310 -4.17 26.29 14.15
C ALA A 310 -3.95 27.62 13.41
N LEU A 311 -2.69 28.02 13.22
CA LEU A 311 -2.34 29.24 12.48
C LEU A 311 -2.79 29.19 11.03
N VAL A 312 -2.51 28.10 10.30
CA VAL A 312 -2.96 27.90 8.92
C VAL A 312 -4.48 27.91 8.82
N SER A 313 -5.18 27.32 9.80
CA SER A 313 -6.64 27.36 9.83
C SER A 313 -7.19 28.78 10.07
N ALA A 314 -6.50 29.59 10.86
CA ALA A 314 -6.85 30.97 11.14
C ALA A 314 -6.55 31.90 9.95
N ASP A 315 -5.38 31.75 9.33
CA ASP A 315 -4.99 32.47 8.10
C ASP A 315 -5.98 32.18 6.98
N ASN A 316 -6.36 30.92 6.80
CA ASN A 316 -7.38 30.53 5.84
C ASN A 316 -8.73 31.19 6.17
N SER A 317 -9.17 31.16 7.43
CA SER A 317 -10.42 31.79 7.86
C SER A 317 -10.44 33.30 7.60
N LEU A 318 -9.36 34.01 7.90
CA LEU A 318 -9.19 35.46 7.64
C LEU A 318 -9.14 35.78 6.14
N CYS A 319 -8.48 34.94 5.35
CA CYS A 319 -8.44 35.06 3.90
C CYS A 319 -9.86 34.92 3.30
N PHE A 320 -10.67 34.00 3.83
CA PHE A 320 -12.04 33.78 3.37
C PHE A 320 -13.03 34.88 3.76
N GLU A 321 -12.78 35.64 4.84
CA GLU A 321 -13.60 36.83 5.19
C GLU A 321 -13.35 38.02 4.25
N GLN A 322 -12.21 38.06 3.55
CA GLN A 322 -11.89 39.14 2.60
C GLN A 322 -12.58 38.98 1.23
N PHE A 323 -13.03 37.77 0.87
CA PHE A 323 -13.62 37.51 -0.44
C PHE A 323 -15.13 37.76 -0.45
N LYS A 324 -15.59 38.55 -1.43
CA LYS A 324 -16.99 38.98 -1.56
C LYS A 324 -17.88 37.94 -2.24
N SER A 325 -17.31 36.94 -2.92
CA SER A 325 -18.06 35.90 -3.64
C SER A 325 -17.45 34.51 -3.49
N THR A 326 -18.30 33.47 -3.57
CA THR A 326 -17.91 32.05 -3.61
C THR A 326 -16.87 31.76 -4.71
N ARG A 327 -16.95 32.47 -5.83
CA ARG A 327 -16.07 32.29 -6.98
C ARG A 327 -14.67 32.83 -6.73
N ASP A 328 -14.52 33.91 -5.97
CA ASP A 328 -13.21 34.44 -5.59
C ASP A 328 -12.50 33.52 -4.58
N ILE A 329 -13.28 32.94 -3.66
CA ILE A 329 -12.81 31.87 -2.78
C ILE A 329 -12.32 30.67 -3.60
N LEU A 330 -13.09 30.23 -4.60
CA LEU A 330 -12.71 29.12 -5.48
C LEU A 330 -11.46 29.42 -6.30
N ARG A 331 -11.29 30.64 -6.82
CA ARG A 331 -10.05 31.06 -7.49
C ARG A 331 -8.84 30.97 -6.57
N GLU A 332 -8.99 31.45 -5.34
CA GLU A 332 -7.92 31.39 -4.34
C GLU A 332 -7.54 29.95 -4.00
N MET A 333 -8.54 29.09 -3.77
CA MET A 333 -8.34 27.67 -3.48
C MET A 333 -7.82 26.86 -4.67
N SER A 334 -7.81 27.42 -5.88
CA SER A 334 -7.44 26.73 -7.13
C SER A 334 -6.27 27.40 -7.84
N ARG A 335 -5.45 28.18 -7.13
CA ARG A 335 -4.27 28.87 -7.69
C ARG A 335 -3.29 27.92 -8.39
N ASP A 336 -3.25 26.67 -7.95
CA ASP A 336 -2.44 25.57 -8.47
C ASP A 336 -3.09 24.79 -9.62
N GLN A 337 -4.35 25.10 -9.98
CA GLN A 337 -5.12 24.41 -11.00
C GLN A 337 -5.54 25.37 -12.13
N PRO A 338 -4.68 25.55 -13.17
CA PRO A 338 -4.94 26.48 -14.28
C PRO A 338 -6.26 26.21 -14.99
N ARG A 339 -6.67 24.94 -15.07
CA ARG A 339 -7.92 24.49 -15.70
C ARG A 339 -9.16 25.01 -14.96
N VAL A 340 -9.15 24.93 -13.63
CA VAL A 340 -10.25 25.44 -12.80
C VAL A 340 -10.30 26.96 -12.87
N LEU A 341 -9.14 27.64 -12.84
CA LEU A 341 -9.07 29.09 -12.98
C LEU A 341 -9.67 29.57 -14.32
N ALA A 342 -9.28 28.95 -15.43
CA ALA A 342 -9.81 29.26 -16.76
C ALA A 342 -11.33 29.06 -16.82
N ALA A 343 -11.84 27.98 -16.22
CA ALA A 343 -13.28 27.72 -16.17
C ALA A 343 -14.04 28.78 -15.34
N LEU A 344 -13.49 29.21 -14.21
CA LEU A 344 -14.07 30.26 -13.36
C LEU A 344 -14.00 31.66 -14.02
N GLU A 345 -13.00 31.91 -14.86
CA GLU A 345 -12.92 33.11 -15.71
C GLU A 345 -14.01 33.11 -16.77
N LEU A 346 -14.18 32.02 -17.52
CA LEU A 346 -15.27 31.87 -18.50
C LEU A 346 -16.64 32.09 -17.87
N ALA A 347 -16.89 31.50 -16.69
CA ALA A 347 -18.11 31.73 -15.91
C ALA A 347 -18.30 33.22 -15.59
N SER A 348 -17.24 33.91 -15.19
CA SER A 348 -17.32 35.33 -14.82
C SER A 348 -17.60 36.21 -16.03
N THR A 349 -17.03 35.89 -17.18
CA THR A 349 -17.32 36.59 -18.44
C THR A 349 -18.77 36.38 -18.86
N ALA A 350 -19.28 35.14 -18.83
CA ALA A 350 -20.67 34.84 -19.15
C ALA A 350 -21.65 35.60 -18.25
N ILE A 351 -21.36 35.64 -16.95
CA ILE A 351 -22.15 36.36 -15.95
C ILE A 351 -22.17 37.87 -16.21
N ALA A 352 -21.01 38.44 -16.53
CA ALA A 352 -20.92 39.86 -16.86
C ALA A 352 -21.67 40.20 -18.15
N MET A 353 -21.67 39.32 -19.15
CA MET A 353 -22.44 39.50 -20.38
C MET A 353 -23.95 39.46 -20.11
N GLU A 354 -24.42 38.47 -19.36
CA GLU A 354 -25.83 38.36 -18.94
C GLU A 354 -26.27 39.58 -18.12
N GLU A 355 -25.46 40.03 -17.15
CA GLU A 355 -25.78 41.21 -16.32
C GLU A 355 -25.81 42.51 -17.12
N ASN A 356 -25.11 42.56 -18.25
CA ASN A 356 -25.16 43.67 -19.21
C ASN A 356 -26.31 43.53 -20.23
N GLY A 357 -27.18 42.52 -20.08
CA GLY A 357 -28.33 42.27 -20.95
C GLY A 357 -27.98 41.62 -22.29
N ILE A 358 -26.79 41.04 -22.42
CA ILE A 358 -26.37 40.29 -23.59
C ILE A 358 -26.83 38.84 -23.38
N GLU A 359 -28.01 38.52 -23.91
CA GLU A 359 -28.66 37.22 -23.76
C GLU A 359 -28.66 36.44 -25.09
N ASP A 360 -27.47 36.09 -25.57
CA ASP A 360 -27.25 35.48 -26.88
C ASP A 360 -26.59 34.09 -26.82
N HIS A 361 -26.45 33.46 -28.00
CA HIS A 361 -25.84 32.14 -28.15
C HIS A 361 -24.36 32.12 -27.69
N ASP A 362 -23.66 33.25 -27.80
CA ASP A 362 -22.26 33.37 -27.37
C ASP A 362 -22.16 33.36 -25.83
N THR A 363 -23.06 34.05 -25.13
CA THR A 363 -23.15 34.03 -23.67
C THR A 363 -23.50 32.64 -23.15
N LEU A 364 -24.43 31.95 -23.81
CA LEU A 364 -24.78 30.57 -23.50
C LEU A 364 -23.61 29.60 -23.74
N ALA A 365 -22.83 29.80 -24.80
CA ALA A 365 -21.65 28.99 -25.10
C ALA A 365 -20.56 29.14 -24.03
N LEU A 366 -20.35 30.34 -23.49
CA LEU A 366 -19.40 30.57 -22.39
C LEU A 366 -19.84 29.85 -21.10
N TYR A 367 -21.14 29.87 -20.77
CA TYR A 367 -21.68 29.09 -19.66
C TYR A 367 -21.45 27.59 -19.85
N GLN A 368 -21.74 27.09 -21.06
CA GLN A 368 -21.56 25.69 -21.42
C GLN A 368 -20.10 25.25 -21.33
N GLN A 369 -19.18 26.07 -21.84
CA GLN A 369 -17.74 25.79 -21.80
C GLN A 369 -17.21 25.77 -20.36
N SER A 370 -17.59 26.76 -19.54
CA SER A 370 -17.23 26.79 -18.12
C SER A 370 -17.77 25.57 -17.36
N LEU A 371 -19.05 25.25 -17.55
CA LEU A 371 -19.69 24.08 -16.92
C LEU A 371 -19.02 22.78 -17.32
N GLY A 372 -18.70 22.60 -18.61
CA GLY A 372 -18.01 21.40 -19.11
C GLY A 372 -16.67 21.17 -18.42
N GLU A 373 -15.85 22.21 -18.28
CA GLU A 373 -14.55 22.11 -17.60
C GLU A 373 -14.68 21.83 -16.10
N LEU A 374 -15.60 22.53 -15.40
CA LEU A 374 -15.82 22.30 -13.97
C LEU A 374 -16.41 20.91 -13.68
N LEU A 375 -17.26 20.39 -14.56
CA LEU A 375 -17.83 19.05 -14.45
C LEU A 375 -16.78 17.97 -14.70
N LEU A 376 -15.86 18.17 -15.64
CA LEU A 376 -14.75 17.24 -15.87
C LEU A 376 -13.84 17.14 -14.64
N VAL A 377 -13.54 18.27 -13.98
CA VAL A 377 -12.76 18.31 -12.73
C VAL A 377 -13.46 17.54 -11.59
N LEU A 378 -14.80 17.53 -11.55
CA LEU A 378 -15.56 16.73 -10.57
C LEU A 378 -15.73 15.25 -10.96
N ALA A 379 -15.81 14.93 -12.25
CA ALA A 379 -16.13 13.59 -12.77
C ALA A 379 -14.95 12.63 -12.74
N GLU A 380 -13.70 13.11 -12.74
CA GLU A 380 -12.49 12.26 -12.71
C GLU A 380 -12.36 11.40 -11.43
N CYS A 381 -13.24 11.55 -10.42
CA CYS A 381 -13.34 10.64 -9.27
C CYS A 381 -14.11 9.32 -9.52
N LEU A 382 -14.91 9.20 -10.59
CA LEU A 382 -15.81 8.05 -10.78
C LEU A 382 -15.09 6.74 -11.16
N ALA A 383 -13.82 6.81 -11.59
CA ALA A 383 -13.01 5.62 -11.90
C ALA A 383 -12.44 4.91 -10.65
N ALA A 384 -12.56 5.48 -9.44
CA ALA A 384 -11.90 5.00 -8.22
C ALA A 384 -12.80 4.30 -7.19
N GLY A 385 -14.08 4.04 -7.48
CA GLY A 385 -14.91 3.11 -6.70
C GLY A 385 -15.40 3.59 -5.32
N GLU A 386 -15.50 4.89 -5.05
CA GLU A 386 -16.10 5.42 -3.81
C GLU A 386 -17.63 5.61 -3.92
N LEU A 387 -18.36 5.20 -2.87
CA LEU A 387 -19.82 5.33 -2.73
C LEU A 387 -20.25 6.81 -2.66
N VAL A 388 -21.06 7.25 -3.63
CA VAL A 388 -21.58 8.62 -3.75
C VAL A 388 -22.72 8.88 -2.75
N PRO A 389 -22.72 9.99 -1.98
CA PRO A 389 -23.87 10.43 -1.18
C PRO A 389 -25.07 10.78 -2.08
N SER A 390 -26.29 10.56 -1.58
CA SER A 390 -27.57 10.70 -2.31
C SER A 390 -27.81 12.05 -3.01
N SER A 391 -27.09 13.11 -2.63
CA SER A 391 -27.13 14.44 -3.26
C SER A 391 -26.35 14.55 -4.58
N GLY A 392 -25.43 13.62 -4.88
CA GLY A 392 -24.67 13.58 -6.15
C GLY A 392 -25.44 12.97 -7.33
N ARG A 393 -26.32 11.98 -7.06
CA ARG A 393 -27.14 11.32 -8.09
C ARG A 393 -28.11 12.27 -8.83
N LEU A 394 -28.59 13.31 -8.14
CA LEU A 394 -29.49 14.33 -8.70
C LEU A 394 -28.82 15.22 -9.76
N ILE A 395 -27.49 15.37 -9.71
CA ILE A 395 -26.72 16.12 -10.71
C ILE A 395 -26.48 15.24 -11.94
N GLU A 396 -26.18 13.95 -11.75
CA GLU A 396 -26.06 12.95 -12.82
C GLU A 396 -27.35 12.77 -13.64
N GLU A 397 -28.51 12.71 -12.98
CA GLU A 397 -29.80 12.62 -13.68
C GLU A 397 -30.13 13.90 -14.48
N ARG A 398 -29.75 15.09 -13.97
CA ARG A 398 -29.89 16.36 -14.72
C ARG A 398 -28.88 16.50 -15.87
N LEU A 399 -27.68 15.92 -15.74
CA LEU A 399 -26.65 15.87 -16.78
C LEU A 399 -27.09 15.09 -18.02
N LEU A 400 -27.85 14.01 -17.85
CA LEU A 400 -28.41 13.22 -18.96
C LEU A 400 -29.58 13.93 -19.68
N GLN A 401 -30.24 14.88 -19.03
CA GLN A 401 -31.35 15.65 -19.60
C GLN A 401 -30.88 16.89 -20.38
N PHE A 402 -29.64 17.35 -20.17
CA PHE A 402 -29.03 18.43 -20.93
C PHE A 402 -28.51 17.91 -22.29
N GLN A 403 -29.43 17.55 -23.19
CA GLN A 403 -29.11 17.16 -24.56
C GLN A 403 -28.39 18.29 -25.29
N GLY A 404 -27.11 18.07 -25.66
CA GLY A 404 -26.34 18.98 -26.50
C GLY A 404 -24.82 18.84 -26.49
N PHE A 405 -24.20 18.05 -25.59
CA PHE A 405 -22.75 17.91 -25.55
C PHE A 405 -22.25 16.64 -26.28
N PRO A 406 -21.42 16.75 -27.33
CA PRO A 406 -20.54 15.66 -27.72
C PRO A 406 -19.35 15.64 -26.76
N LEU A 407 -19.45 14.87 -25.67
CA LEU A 407 -18.27 14.48 -24.89
C LEU A 407 -17.45 13.48 -25.74
N SER A 408 -16.48 13.97 -26.53
CA SER A 408 -15.48 13.08 -27.12
C SER A 408 -14.52 12.61 -26.02
N LEU A 409 -14.86 11.50 -25.37
CA LEU A 409 -14.02 10.83 -24.36
C LEU A 409 -12.80 10.08 -24.97
N SER A 410 -12.43 10.38 -26.21
CA SER A 410 -11.35 9.72 -26.94
C SER A 410 -10.05 10.52 -26.82
N GLY A 411 -9.44 10.58 -25.64
CA GLY A 411 -8.16 11.31 -25.50
C GLY A 411 -7.43 11.29 -24.16
N LEU A 412 -7.87 10.55 -23.14
CA LEU A 412 -7.19 10.55 -21.84
C LEU A 412 -6.36 9.28 -21.65
N SER A 413 -5.10 9.35 -22.09
CA SER A 413 -4.03 8.50 -21.58
C SER A 413 -3.05 9.36 -20.78
N GLN A 414 -2.72 8.88 -19.56
CA GLN A 414 -1.80 9.44 -18.53
C GLN A 414 -2.45 10.25 -17.36
N PRO A 415 -1.80 10.40 -16.19
CA PRO A 415 -2.05 9.56 -15.02
C PRO A 415 -2.59 10.35 -13.80
N ASN A 416 -3.51 9.73 -13.05
CA ASN A 416 -3.76 9.76 -11.59
C ASN A 416 -3.43 10.99 -10.68
N TRP A 417 -3.28 12.22 -11.17
CA TRP A 417 -2.94 13.40 -10.33
C TRP A 417 -3.99 14.54 -10.36
N LEU A 418 -5.19 14.33 -10.91
CA LEU A 418 -6.13 15.42 -11.22
C LEU A 418 -7.54 15.33 -10.60
N ALA A 419 -7.86 14.27 -9.87
CA ALA A 419 -9.17 14.12 -9.24
C ALA A 419 -9.31 15.00 -7.97
N GLU A 420 -10.41 15.78 -7.88
CA GLU A 420 -10.66 16.65 -6.73
C GLU A 420 -11.05 15.85 -5.47
N ALA A 421 -10.17 15.85 -4.47
CA ALA A 421 -10.38 15.13 -3.21
C ALA A 421 -11.62 15.62 -2.44
N GLN A 422 -12.21 14.76 -1.59
CA GLN A 422 -13.31 15.18 -0.71
C GLN A 422 -12.86 16.33 0.20
N GLY A 423 -13.61 17.43 0.21
CA GLY A 423 -13.27 18.62 0.99
C GLY A 423 -14.08 19.87 0.60
N ARG A 424 -13.80 20.98 1.28
CA ARG A 424 -14.53 22.26 1.13
C ARG A 424 -14.47 22.83 -0.30
N ARG A 425 -13.36 22.66 -1.02
CA ARG A 425 -13.23 23.10 -2.42
C ARG A 425 -14.24 22.38 -3.31
N ARG A 426 -14.38 21.08 -3.13
CA ARG A 426 -15.39 20.26 -3.83
C ARG A 426 -16.81 20.71 -3.54
N GLU A 427 -17.16 21.01 -2.28
CA GLU A 427 -18.50 21.52 -1.92
C GLU A 427 -18.80 22.87 -2.57
N LEU A 428 -17.83 23.79 -2.56
CA LEU A 428 -17.97 25.10 -3.21
C LEU A 428 -18.08 24.97 -4.73
N LEU A 429 -17.30 24.07 -5.36
CA LEU A 429 -17.41 23.76 -6.79
C LEU A 429 -18.80 23.21 -7.14
N HIS A 430 -19.36 22.32 -6.32
CA HIS A 430 -20.73 21.83 -6.52
C HIS A 430 -21.77 22.95 -6.42
N GLY A 431 -21.59 23.87 -5.46
CA GLY A 431 -22.46 25.04 -5.32
C GLY A 431 -22.39 25.97 -6.53
N GLU A 432 -21.19 26.27 -7.01
CA GLU A 432 -20.97 27.14 -8.16
C GLU A 432 -21.53 26.53 -9.45
N ILE A 433 -21.28 25.24 -9.69
CA ILE A 433 -21.85 24.52 -10.86
C ILE A 433 -23.37 24.57 -10.85
N LYS A 434 -24.01 24.32 -9.70
CA LYS A 434 -25.48 24.44 -9.60
C LYS A 434 -25.95 25.84 -9.95
N SER A 435 -25.28 26.88 -9.44
CA SER A 435 -25.63 28.26 -9.76
C SER A 435 -25.49 28.57 -11.25
N LEU A 436 -24.39 28.14 -11.88
CA LEU A 436 -24.13 28.35 -13.31
C LEU A 436 -25.13 27.57 -14.18
N MET A 437 -25.47 26.34 -13.79
CA MET A 437 -26.50 25.55 -14.48
C MET A 437 -27.85 26.27 -14.46
N THR A 438 -28.28 26.79 -13.31
CA THR A 438 -29.55 27.53 -13.21
C THR A 438 -29.56 28.77 -14.10
N ARG A 439 -28.46 29.53 -14.16
CA ARG A 439 -28.35 30.70 -15.06
C ARG A 439 -28.40 30.30 -16.53
N ALA A 440 -27.66 29.24 -16.91
CA ALA A 440 -27.67 28.72 -18.28
C ALA A 440 -29.03 28.15 -18.71
N GLU A 441 -29.75 27.46 -17.80
CA GLU A 441 -31.12 26.99 -18.01
C GLU A 441 -32.07 28.15 -18.29
N TYR A 442 -32.02 29.18 -17.44
CA TYR A 442 -32.85 30.38 -17.59
C TYR A 442 -32.59 31.09 -18.91
N LEU A 443 -31.32 31.31 -19.26
CA LEU A 443 -30.93 31.95 -20.50
C LEU A 443 -31.41 31.17 -21.73
N LYS A 444 -31.24 29.84 -21.73
CA LYS A 444 -31.74 28.95 -22.79
C LYS A 444 -33.26 29.05 -22.96
N GLU A 445 -33.99 29.20 -21.88
CA GLU A 445 -35.46 29.32 -21.91
C GLU A 445 -35.91 30.69 -22.45
N GLN A 446 -35.21 31.78 -22.08
CA GLN A 446 -35.45 33.11 -22.68
C GLN A 446 -35.22 33.12 -24.19
N MET A 447 -34.12 32.54 -24.64
CA MET A 447 -33.79 32.46 -26.06
C MET A 447 -34.83 31.66 -26.85
N LYS A 448 -35.33 30.54 -26.30
CA LYS A 448 -36.39 29.74 -26.91
C LYS A 448 -37.72 30.51 -27.02
N MET A 449 -38.05 31.34 -26.02
CA MET A 449 -39.22 32.23 -26.09
C MET A 449 -39.07 33.31 -27.18
N LEU A 450 -37.87 33.88 -27.34
CA LEU A 450 -37.56 34.84 -28.40
C LEU A 450 -37.61 34.22 -29.81
N GLU A 451 -37.12 32.99 -29.97
CA GLU A 451 -37.19 32.24 -31.24
C GLU A 451 -38.63 31.89 -31.62
N THR A 452 -39.44 31.42 -30.67
CA THR A 452 -40.87 31.14 -30.91
C THR A 452 -41.70 32.40 -31.18
N GLN A 453 -41.33 33.56 -30.62
CA GLN A 453 -41.96 34.84 -30.99
C GLN A 453 -41.56 35.31 -32.40
N LYS A 454 -40.33 35.04 -32.85
CA LYS A 454 -39.87 35.31 -34.22
C LYS A 454 -40.58 34.43 -35.26
N ASP A 455 -40.75 33.13 -34.99
CA ASP A 455 -41.44 32.21 -35.89
C ASP A 455 -42.92 32.60 -36.09
N VAL A 456 -43.61 33.03 -35.02
CA VAL A 456 -45.00 33.54 -35.11
C VAL A 456 -45.09 34.86 -35.88
N SER A 457 -44.01 35.66 -35.94
CA SER A 457 -43.97 36.91 -36.71
C SER A 457 -43.69 36.70 -38.20
N MET A 458 -42.97 35.63 -38.57
CA MET A 458 -42.68 35.28 -39.96
C MET A 458 -43.86 34.63 -40.71
N ASP A 459 -44.82 34.02 -40.01
CA ASP A 459 -46.05 33.49 -40.62
C ASP A 459 -47.08 34.57 -41.02
N ARG A 460 -46.71 35.87 -40.93
CA ARG A 460 -47.55 37.03 -41.34
C ARG A 460 -46.99 37.85 -42.50
N GLU A 461 -46.13 37.29 -43.35
CA GLU A 461 -45.84 37.89 -44.66
C GLU A 461 -46.47 37.08 -45.80
N PRO A 462 -47.30 37.69 -46.67
CA PRO A 462 -47.88 36.98 -47.80
C PRO A 462 -46.79 36.66 -48.82
N LEU A 463 -46.65 35.36 -49.09
CA LEU A 463 -45.82 34.73 -50.11
C LEU A 463 -45.81 35.54 -51.43
N SER A 464 -44.62 35.96 -51.86
CA SER A 464 -44.39 36.28 -53.27
C SER A 464 -43.94 35.01 -54.00
N GLU A 465 -44.71 34.66 -55.03
CA GLU A 465 -44.48 33.51 -55.90
C GLU A 465 -43.20 33.69 -56.74
N SER A 466 -42.05 33.26 -56.22
CA SER A 466 -40.94 32.84 -57.08
C SER A 466 -39.87 32.16 -56.23
N VAL A 467 -39.79 30.84 -56.35
CA VAL A 467 -38.62 29.93 -56.28
C VAL A 467 -39.12 28.59 -55.75
N ARG A 468 -40.03 27.96 -56.51
CA ARG A 468 -40.11 26.50 -56.60
C ARG A 468 -39.14 26.08 -57.69
N SER A 469 -37.92 25.70 -57.32
CA SER A 469 -37.05 24.80 -58.09
C SER A 469 -35.66 24.80 -57.43
N SER A 470 -35.28 23.69 -56.78
CA SER A 470 -34.14 22.87 -57.20
C SER A 470 -33.66 21.96 -56.06
N CYS A 471 -33.58 20.66 -56.37
CA CYS A 471 -32.79 19.56 -55.75
C CYS A 471 -33.05 19.26 -54.25
N CYS A 472 -33.60 18.12 -53.80
CA CYS A 472 -33.51 16.71 -54.21
C CYS A 472 -32.09 16.11 -54.21
N VAL A 473 -31.91 15.08 -53.36
CA VAL A 473 -30.84 14.05 -53.28
C VAL A 473 -29.47 14.59 -52.77
N GLN A 474 -28.84 14.09 -51.70
CA GLN A 474 -28.60 12.71 -51.25
C GLN A 474 -28.36 12.63 -49.74
#